data_AF-A0A7V6DEB6-F1
#
_entry.id   AF-A0A7V6DEB6-F1
#
_cell.length_a   1.000
_cell.length_b   1.000
_cell.length_c   1.000
_cell.angle_alpha   90.00
_cell.angle_beta   90.00
_cell.angle_gamma   90.00
#
_symmetry.space_group_name_H-M   'P 1'
#
loop_
_entity.id
_entity.type
_entity.pdbx_description
1 polymer ?
#
loop_
_entity_poly.entity_id
_entity_poly.type
_entity_poly.pdbx_seq_one_letter_code
_entity_poly.pdbx_strand_id
1 'polypeptide(L)'
;MPAGGGAPRGAGGGGGFPPGAGASRRPLRQAPGVAGSSWSRVGPGSVVNETPSFTVVLVRPHYAGNVGAAVRAAANFGVRRLVLVAPRCHLEDPEFVKMAMGGQQRVEILEAPSLDAAVAGAQLVVATTSGRARDPRPLHTPEALRARMAAASPASVALVFGPERGGLSAAELRSCQILLTVPTAPEFPVLNLAQAVAVVLALLTPRPAPAPPRSPLDAPASAAEFGDALSHLTAALLETGFLDPQNPERVGGQIRRLLARAVPTSRELAILRGIASHLAYLAGKSPRQVVGGAASPKSSARGSRPVTRRKRAASPSAPPAASSSSNRSTR
;
A
#
# COMPACT_ATOMS: atom_id res chain seq x y z
N MET A 1 -38.43 39.76 -45.92
CA MET A 1 -39.59 39.06 -46.53
C MET A 1 -39.10 38.31 -47.76
N PRO A 2 -39.55 37.07 -48.04
CA PRO A 2 -39.89 35.96 -47.13
C PRO A 2 -38.59 35.21 -46.71
N ALA A 3 -38.48 34.38 -45.67
CA ALA A 3 -39.32 33.30 -45.11
C ALA A 3 -39.16 31.96 -45.85
N GLY A 4 -38.74 30.93 -45.11
CA GLY A 4 -38.45 29.58 -45.61
C GLY A 4 -38.10 28.66 -44.43
N GLY A 5 -39.10 28.32 -43.61
CA GLY A 5 -38.91 27.55 -42.38
C GLY A 5 -38.89 26.04 -42.62
N GLY A 6 -38.04 25.32 -41.90
CA GLY A 6 -37.99 23.86 -41.91
C GLY A 6 -37.70 23.31 -40.52
N ALA A 7 -38.61 22.48 -40.01
CA ALA A 7 -38.43 21.72 -38.78
C ALA A 7 -38.88 20.27 -39.01
N PRO A 8 -38.14 19.29 -38.46
CA PRO A 8 -38.72 18.00 -38.09
C PRO A 8 -38.70 17.78 -36.58
N ARG A 9 -39.56 16.88 -36.12
CA ARG A 9 -39.84 16.60 -34.70
C ARG A 9 -38.73 15.78 -34.04
N GLY A 10 -38.33 16.16 -32.83
CA GLY A 10 -37.63 15.28 -31.88
C GLY A 10 -38.62 14.71 -30.84
N ALA A 11 -38.46 13.44 -30.46
CA ALA A 11 -39.43 12.76 -29.59
C ALA A 11 -39.28 13.12 -28.10
N GLY A 12 -40.39 13.14 -27.38
CA GLY A 12 -40.40 13.30 -25.92
C GLY A 12 -40.08 11.99 -25.19
N GLY A 13 -39.17 12.04 -24.22
CA GLY A 13 -38.85 10.93 -23.31
C GLY A 13 -39.08 11.34 -21.85
N GLY A 14 -40.25 11.00 -21.31
CA GLY A 14 -40.67 11.39 -19.95
C GLY A 14 -39.99 10.58 -18.83
N GLY A 15 -38.73 10.90 -18.51
CA GLY A 15 -38.00 10.32 -17.38
C GLY A 15 -38.35 10.99 -16.04
N GLY A 16 -39.52 10.67 -15.47
CA GLY A 16 -39.97 11.23 -14.20
C GLY A 16 -39.17 10.73 -12.99
N PHE A 17 -38.28 11.56 -12.45
CA PHE A 17 -37.73 11.35 -11.11
C PHE A 17 -38.80 11.63 -10.03
N PRO A 18 -38.92 10.82 -8.97
CA PRO A 18 -39.80 11.13 -7.85
C PRO A 18 -39.29 12.36 -7.09
N PRO A 19 -40.18 13.22 -6.56
CA PRO A 19 -39.76 14.37 -5.77
C PRO A 19 -39.05 13.91 -4.50
N GLY A 20 -37.79 14.30 -4.34
CA GLY A 20 -36.99 13.95 -3.17
C GLY A 20 -37.62 14.51 -1.89
N ALA A 21 -37.83 13.64 -0.89
CA ALA A 21 -38.34 14.04 0.42
C ALA A 21 -37.49 15.17 1.01
N GLY A 22 -38.14 16.23 1.50
CA GLY A 22 -37.49 17.48 1.85
C GLY A 22 -36.33 17.31 2.84
N ALA A 23 -35.17 17.86 2.49
CA ALA A 23 -33.99 17.85 3.35
C ALA A 23 -34.29 18.63 4.65
N SER A 24 -34.55 17.89 5.73
CA SER A 24 -34.89 18.47 7.03
C SER A 24 -33.75 19.36 7.53
N ARG A 25 -34.07 20.64 7.76
CA ARG A 25 -33.11 21.67 8.18
C ARG A 25 -32.55 21.34 9.56
N ARG A 26 -31.36 20.76 9.62
CA ARG A 26 -30.51 20.80 10.81
C ARG A 26 -29.58 22.01 10.71
N PRO A 27 -29.68 23.02 11.60
CA PRO A 27 -28.66 24.05 11.69
C PRO A 27 -27.32 23.40 12.07
N LEU A 28 -26.22 23.97 11.59
CA LEU A 28 -24.88 23.53 11.97
C LEU A 28 -24.71 23.63 13.49
N ARG A 29 -24.12 22.59 14.08
CA ARG A 29 -23.76 22.64 15.50
C ARG A 29 -22.52 23.52 15.65
N GLN A 30 -22.64 24.56 16.47
CA GLN A 30 -21.47 25.27 16.98
C GLN A 30 -20.57 24.27 17.70
N ALA A 31 -19.25 24.42 17.55
CA ALA A 31 -18.30 23.71 18.40
C ALA A 31 -18.60 24.08 19.88
N PRO A 32 -18.61 23.10 20.81
CA PRO A 32 -18.95 23.37 22.20
C PRO A 32 -17.96 24.36 22.82
N GLY A 33 -18.48 25.31 23.59
CA GLY A 33 -17.66 26.19 24.43
C GLY A 33 -16.88 25.41 25.50
N VAL A 34 -16.02 26.11 26.24
CA VAL A 34 -14.95 25.52 27.08
C VAL A 34 -15.46 24.89 28.40
N ALA A 35 -16.56 24.13 28.35
CA ALA A 35 -17.13 23.38 29.46
C ALA A 35 -17.66 22.02 28.98
N GLY A 36 -17.06 20.93 29.46
CA GLY A 36 -17.49 19.56 29.14
C GLY A 36 -16.81 18.96 27.91
N SER A 37 -15.55 18.54 28.05
CA SER A 37 -14.77 17.86 27.01
C SER A 37 -15.34 16.47 26.68
N SER A 38 -16.20 16.36 25.66
CA SER A 38 -16.71 15.08 25.12
C SER A 38 -15.68 14.33 24.26
N TRP A 39 -14.40 14.37 24.67
CA TRP A 39 -13.37 13.46 24.18
C TRP A 39 -13.51 12.15 24.98
N SER A 40 -14.09 11.14 24.33
CA SER A 40 -14.46 9.87 24.99
C SER A 40 -13.27 9.23 25.69
N ARG A 41 -13.35 9.14 27.03
CA ARG A 41 -12.33 8.50 27.85
C ARG A 41 -12.40 6.98 27.67
N VAL A 42 -11.53 6.44 26.83
CA VAL A 42 -11.36 4.98 26.66
C VAL A 42 -10.94 4.37 28.00
N GLY A 43 -11.51 3.22 28.35
CA GLY A 43 -11.24 2.55 29.63
C GLY A 43 -9.86 1.89 29.66
N PRO A 44 -9.22 1.78 30.84
CA PRO A 44 -7.91 1.11 30.97
C PRO A 44 -8.09 -0.40 30.77
N GLY A 45 -7.56 -0.96 29.68
CA GLY A 45 -7.66 -2.41 29.44
C GLY A 45 -7.16 -2.96 28.10
N SER A 46 -6.88 -2.13 27.09
CA SER A 46 -6.38 -2.60 25.79
C SER A 46 -5.14 -1.84 25.33
N VAL A 47 -4.11 -2.58 24.89
CA VAL A 47 -2.95 -2.00 24.18
C VAL A 47 -3.32 -1.80 22.72
N VAL A 48 -4.25 -0.87 22.48
CA VAL A 48 -4.53 -0.35 21.15
C VAL A 48 -3.38 0.59 20.75
N ASN A 49 -2.74 0.32 19.60
CA ASN A 49 -2.01 1.35 18.87
C ASN A 49 -3.05 2.34 18.32
N GLU A 50 -3.51 3.26 19.15
CA GLU A 50 -4.51 4.25 18.77
C GLU A 50 -3.98 5.09 17.61
N THR A 51 -4.59 4.91 16.44
CA THR A 51 -4.26 5.73 15.28
C THR A 51 -4.75 7.15 15.57
N PRO A 52 -3.86 8.17 15.52
CA PRO A 52 -4.16 9.53 15.96
C PRO A 52 -5.44 10.08 15.33
N SER A 53 -6.36 10.60 16.15
CA SER A 53 -7.64 11.12 15.65
C SER A 53 -7.45 12.47 14.96
N PHE A 54 -7.55 12.47 13.62
CA PHE A 54 -7.47 13.68 12.82
C PHE A 54 -8.77 14.49 12.87
N THR A 55 -8.64 15.80 13.00
CA THR A 55 -9.68 16.80 12.71
C THR A 55 -9.15 17.76 11.65
N VAL A 56 -9.91 17.96 10.56
CA VAL A 56 -9.57 18.96 9.53
C VAL A 56 -10.15 20.31 9.96
N VAL A 57 -9.36 21.38 9.91
CA VAL A 57 -9.80 22.75 10.21
C VAL A 57 -9.61 23.61 8.97
N LEU A 58 -10.69 24.15 8.41
CA LEU A 58 -10.64 25.04 7.24
C LEU A 58 -10.87 26.49 7.69
N VAL A 59 -9.85 27.33 7.50
CA VAL A 59 -9.87 28.74 7.89
C VAL A 59 -10.30 29.60 6.70
N ARG A 60 -11.40 30.35 6.87
CA ARG A 60 -11.97 31.26 5.86
C ARG A 60 -12.09 30.68 4.43
N PRO A 61 -12.54 29.43 4.21
CA PRO A 61 -12.72 28.90 2.86
C PRO A 61 -13.67 29.79 2.04
N HIS A 62 -13.30 30.08 0.80
CA HIS A 62 -14.02 30.99 -0.09
C HIS A 62 -14.99 30.30 -1.05
N TYR A 63 -14.81 29.01 -1.34
CA TYR A 63 -15.61 28.31 -2.34
C TYR A 63 -16.30 27.07 -1.75
N ALA A 64 -17.63 27.03 -1.82
CA ALA A 64 -18.44 25.95 -1.26
C ALA A 64 -18.08 24.57 -1.86
N GLY A 65 -17.78 24.52 -3.16
CA GLY A 65 -17.29 23.33 -3.84
C GLY A 65 -15.93 22.82 -3.31
N ASN A 66 -15.03 23.71 -2.86
CA ASN A 66 -13.78 23.29 -2.20
C ASN A 66 -14.06 22.70 -0.82
N VAL A 67 -14.99 23.29 -0.04
CA VAL A 67 -15.41 22.72 1.25
C VAL A 67 -16.07 21.36 1.06
N GLY A 68 -16.91 21.20 0.04
CA GLY A 68 -17.53 19.92 -0.32
C GLY A 68 -16.48 18.87 -0.70
N ALA A 69 -15.53 19.22 -1.57
CA ALA A 69 -14.44 18.33 -1.95
C ALA A 69 -13.50 17.99 -0.78
N ALA A 70 -13.26 18.91 0.16
CA ALA A 70 -12.50 18.66 1.39
C ALA A 70 -13.25 17.74 2.36
N VAL A 71 -14.57 17.91 2.51
CA VAL A 71 -15.45 16.99 3.26
C VAL A 71 -15.45 15.58 2.63
N ARG A 72 -15.46 15.49 1.30
CA ARG A 72 -15.32 14.20 0.58
C ARG A 72 -13.94 13.57 0.81
N ALA A 73 -12.86 14.35 0.79
CA ALA A 73 -11.52 13.87 1.10
C ALA A 73 -11.43 13.35 2.55
N ALA A 74 -11.96 14.12 3.52
CA ALA A 74 -12.07 13.69 4.92
C ALA A 74 -12.81 12.34 5.04
N ALA A 75 -13.97 12.22 4.40
CA ALA A 75 -14.75 10.97 4.39
C ALA A 75 -13.99 9.78 3.76
N ASN A 76 -13.24 10.00 2.68
CA ASN A 76 -12.44 8.97 2.01
C ASN A 76 -11.31 8.42 2.91
N PHE A 77 -10.66 9.29 3.68
CA PHE A 77 -9.54 8.93 4.57
C PHE A 77 -9.96 8.63 6.01
N GLY A 78 -11.27 8.43 6.26
CA GLY A 78 -11.81 8.00 7.55
C GLY A 78 -11.95 9.10 8.62
N VAL A 79 -11.59 10.35 8.29
CA VAL A 79 -11.69 11.51 9.19
C VAL A 79 -13.16 11.77 9.52
N ARG A 80 -13.47 11.92 10.80
CA ARG A 80 -14.86 12.03 11.28
C ARG A 80 -15.31 13.43 11.67
N ARG A 81 -14.40 14.41 11.74
CA ARG A 81 -14.71 15.79 12.10
C ARG A 81 -14.01 16.79 11.20
N LEU A 82 -14.75 17.80 10.77
CA LEU A 82 -14.24 18.96 10.05
C LEU A 82 -14.80 20.23 10.68
N VAL A 83 -13.93 21.20 10.98
CA VAL A 83 -14.31 22.48 11.61
C VAL A 83 -14.08 23.62 10.62
N LEU A 84 -15.09 24.48 10.46
CA LEU A 84 -14.99 25.72 9.69
C LEU A 84 -14.74 26.89 10.63
N VAL A 85 -13.74 27.72 10.31
CA VAL A 85 -13.43 28.95 11.05
C VAL A 85 -13.73 30.15 10.17
N ALA A 86 -14.79 30.88 10.51
CA ALA A 86 -15.29 32.05 9.78
C ALA A 86 -15.38 31.85 8.25
N PRO A 87 -16.14 30.84 7.76
CA PRO A 87 -16.27 30.57 6.33
C PRO A 87 -16.76 31.79 5.54
N ARG A 88 -16.35 31.87 4.27
CA ARG A 88 -16.73 32.94 3.33
C ARG A 88 -17.66 32.45 2.21
N CYS A 89 -18.11 31.20 2.31
CA CYS A 89 -19.08 30.55 1.43
C CYS A 89 -20.21 29.92 2.26
N HIS A 90 -21.38 29.75 1.64
CA HIS A 90 -22.55 29.09 2.22
C HIS A 90 -22.51 27.58 1.94
N LEU A 91 -22.97 26.74 2.87
CA LEU A 91 -23.05 25.28 2.65
C LEU A 91 -24.37 24.86 1.97
N GLU A 92 -25.31 25.79 1.88
CA GLU A 92 -26.54 25.73 1.11
C GLU A 92 -26.31 25.83 -0.41
N ASP A 93 -25.10 26.22 -0.83
CA ASP A 93 -24.68 26.27 -2.24
C ASP A 93 -24.71 24.84 -2.85
N PRO A 94 -25.41 24.63 -3.98
CA PRO A 94 -25.44 23.33 -4.67
C PRO A 94 -24.07 22.74 -4.99
N GLU A 95 -23.03 23.55 -5.21
CA GLU A 95 -21.66 23.08 -5.45
C GLU A 95 -21.07 22.38 -4.21
N PHE A 96 -21.46 22.74 -2.99
CA PHE A 96 -21.04 22.00 -1.79
C PHE A 96 -21.54 20.56 -1.85
N VAL A 97 -22.84 20.35 -2.06
CA VAL A 97 -23.47 19.01 -2.07
C VAL A 97 -22.92 18.17 -3.22
N LYS A 98 -22.82 18.78 -4.41
CA LYS A 98 -22.28 18.19 -5.64
C LYS A 98 -20.82 17.74 -5.48
N MET A 99 -19.97 18.53 -4.83
CA MET A 99 -18.56 18.16 -4.64
C MET A 99 -18.35 17.21 -3.45
N ALA A 100 -19.23 17.28 -2.43
CA ALA A 100 -19.19 16.37 -1.28
C ALA A 100 -19.59 14.92 -1.62
N MET A 101 -20.50 14.71 -2.60
CA MET A 101 -20.95 13.38 -3.05
C MET A 101 -21.38 12.44 -1.91
N GLY A 102 -22.07 12.97 -0.89
CA GLY A 102 -22.51 12.21 0.28
C GLY A 102 -21.47 12.11 1.42
N GLY A 103 -20.25 12.62 1.23
CA GLY A 103 -19.23 12.70 2.27
C GLY A 103 -19.70 13.46 3.53
N GLN A 104 -20.59 14.44 3.37
CA GLN A 104 -21.21 15.20 4.45
C GLN A 104 -22.12 14.38 5.37
N GLN A 105 -22.44 13.12 5.02
CA GLN A 105 -23.13 12.17 5.89
C GLN A 105 -22.16 11.35 6.75
N ARG A 106 -20.85 11.41 6.49
CA ARG A 106 -19.80 10.59 7.13
C ARG A 106 -18.88 11.40 8.05
N VAL A 107 -18.94 12.72 7.96
CA VAL A 107 -18.10 13.70 8.65
C VAL A 107 -19.00 14.66 9.42
N GLU A 108 -18.75 14.84 10.72
CA GLU A 108 -19.34 15.91 11.53
C GLU A 108 -18.74 17.26 11.10
N ILE A 109 -19.59 18.15 10.57
CA ILE A 109 -19.20 19.52 10.20
C ILE A 109 -19.63 20.46 11.33
N LEU A 110 -18.67 21.17 11.92
CA LEU A 110 -18.88 22.14 12.99
C LEU A 110 -18.40 23.52 12.56
N GLU A 111 -18.93 24.58 13.16
CA GLU A 111 -18.39 25.93 13.03
C GLU A 111 -17.78 26.40 14.36
N ALA A 112 -16.66 27.13 14.27
CA ALA A 112 -15.97 27.71 15.41
C ALA A 112 -15.70 29.22 15.18
N PRO A 113 -15.80 30.05 16.24
CA PRO A 113 -15.67 31.51 16.11
C PRO A 113 -14.23 31.98 15.87
N SER A 114 -13.22 31.18 16.24
CA SER A 114 -11.81 31.46 16.05
C SER A 114 -11.01 30.18 15.77
N LEU A 115 -9.77 30.34 15.31
CA LEU A 115 -8.87 29.20 15.14
C LEU A 115 -8.58 28.52 16.49
N ASP A 116 -8.32 29.31 17.53
CA ASP A 116 -8.04 28.79 18.88
C ASP A 116 -9.19 27.93 19.42
N ALA A 117 -10.44 28.38 19.22
CA ALA A 117 -11.63 27.60 19.56
C ALA A 117 -11.76 26.31 18.74
N ALA A 118 -11.36 26.31 17.47
CA ALA A 118 -11.35 25.11 16.62
C ALA A 118 -10.29 24.07 17.02
N VAL A 119 -9.19 24.50 17.66
CA VAL A 119 -8.05 23.62 17.99
C VAL A 119 -7.91 23.32 19.49
N ALA A 120 -8.70 23.93 20.38
CA ALA A 120 -8.56 23.85 21.84
C ALA A 120 -8.54 22.42 22.44
N GLY A 121 -9.07 21.41 21.74
CA GLY A 121 -9.03 19.99 22.16
C GLY A 121 -7.96 19.13 21.48
N ALA A 122 -7.13 19.70 20.62
CA ALA A 122 -6.08 18.98 19.90
C ALA A 122 -4.77 18.95 20.71
N GLN A 123 -4.20 17.75 20.90
CA GLN A 123 -2.87 17.59 21.51
C GLN A 123 -1.74 18.04 20.57
N LEU A 124 -2.01 18.09 19.25
CA LEU A 124 -1.08 18.58 18.25
C LEU A 124 -1.82 19.39 17.18
N VAL A 125 -1.40 20.63 16.95
CA VAL A 125 -1.93 21.53 15.92
C VAL A 125 -0.88 21.73 14.82
N VAL A 126 -1.25 21.39 13.60
CA VAL A 126 -0.39 21.39 12.41
C VAL A 126 -0.95 22.38 11.39
N ALA A 127 -0.23 23.46 11.12
CA ALA A 127 -0.55 24.39 10.04
C ALA A 127 0.03 23.90 8.71
N THR A 128 -0.78 23.89 7.65
CA THR A 128 -0.32 23.59 6.29
C THR A 128 0.09 24.84 5.54
N THR A 129 1.18 24.76 4.78
CA THR A 129 1.73 25.88 4.01
C THR A 129 2.39 25.39 2.71
N SER A 130 2.51 26.27 1.72
CA SER A 130 3.24 26.06 0.46
C SER A 130 4.72 26.46 0.54
N GLY A 131 5.26 26.63 1.76
CA GLY A 131 6.60 27.14 2.02
C GLY A 131 6.83 28.62 1.68
N ARG A 132 5.91 29.28 0.95
CA ARG A 132 5.97 30.71 0.61
C ARG A 132 5.67 31.65 1.80
N ALA A 133 5.20 31.12 2.93
CA ALA A 133 4.97 31.89 4.15
C ALA A 133 6.30 32.26 4.83
N ARG A 134 6.48 33.55 5.17
CA ARG A 134 7.67 34.06 5.87
C ARG A 134 7.64 33.76 7.38
N ASP A 135 7.59 32.48 7.74
CA ASP A 135 7.77 32.01 9.11
C ASP A 135 9.16 31.36 9.24
N PRO A 136 9.99 31.71 10.24
CA PRO A 136 11.36 31.22 10.34
C PRO A 136 11.49 29.78 10.87
N ARG A 137 10.38 29.13 11.26
CA ARG A 137 10.41 27.75 11.79
C ARG A 137 10.65 26.72 10.68
N PRO A 138 11.29 25.58 11.00
CA PRO A 138 11.49 24.50 10.04
C PRO A 138 10.16 23.95 9.52
N LEU A 139 10.09 23.75 8.20
CA LEU A 139 8.97 23.07 7.55
C LEU A 139 9.17 21.56 7.63
N HIS A 140 8.17 20.86 8.16
CA HIS A 140 8.15 19.39 8.17
C HIS A 140 7.52 18.85 6.89
N THR A 141 7.99 17.70 6.42
CA THR A 141 7.30 16.90 5.41
C THR A 141 6.28 15.96 6.08
N PRO A 142 5.31 15.37 5.34
CA PRO A 142 4.37 14.41 5.89
C PRO A 142 5.03 13.18 6.51
N GLU A 143 6.16 12.72 5.97
CA GLU A 143 6.93 11.59 6.49
C GLU A 143 7.56 11.93 7.85
N ALA A 144 8.15 13.12 7.97
CA ALA A 144 8.73 13.62 9.22
C ALA A 144 7.67 13.84 10.30
N LEU A 145 6.49 14.35 9.92
CA LEU A 145 5.35 14.49 10.81
C LEU A 145 4.81 13.12 11.26
N ARG A 146 4.64 12.17 10.34
CA ARG A 146 4.20 10.80 10.65
C ARG A 146 5.18 10.09 11.59
N ALA A 147 6.49 10.26 11.39
CA ALA A 147 7.51 9.72 12.30
C ALA A 147 7.42 10.35 13.71
N ARG A 148 7.26 11.67 13.80
CA ARG A 148 7.06 12.37 15.08
C ARG A 148 5.78 11.92 15.78
N MET A 149 4.68 11.73 15.05
CA MET A 149 3.41 11.25 15.59
C MET A 149 3.50 9.81 16.08
N ALA A 150 4.25 8.93 15.40
CA ALA A 150 4.51 7.57 15.87
C ALA A 150 5.40 7.49 17.12
N ALA A 151 6.22 8.52 17.39
CA ALA A 151 7.06 8.62 18.58
C ALA A 151 6.37 9.30 19.78
N ALA A 152 5.45 10.23 19.52
CA ALA A 152 4.76 11.01 20.57
C ALA A 152 3.33 10.53 20.87
N SER A 153 2.76 9.67 20.03
CA SER A 153 1.41 9.09 20.13
C SER A 153 0.29 10.07 20.55
N PRO A 154 0.13 11.24 19.87
CA PRO A 154 -0.91 12.20 20.22
C PRO A 154 -2.30 11.63 19.89
N ALA A 155 -3.19 11.58 20.87
CA ALA A 155 -4.55 11.05 20.67
C ALA A 155 -5.39 11.91 19.71
N SER A 156 -5.13 13.22 19.62
CA SER A 156 -5.87 14.16 18.78
C SER A 156 -4.95 15.13 18.02
N VAL A 157 -5.18 15.26 16.71
CA VAL A 157 -4.38 16.09 15.80
C VAL A 157 -5.28 16.98 14.94
N ALA A 158 -5.11 18.30 15.07
CA ALA A 158 -5.78 19.28 14.21
C ALA A 158 -4.90 19.61 13.01
N LEU A 159 -5.41 19.37 11.80
CA LEU A 159 -4.78 19.71 10.53
C LEU A 159 -5.43 20.99 10.00
N VAL A 160 -4.71 22.11 10.08
CA VAL A 160 -5.20 23.46 9.79
C VAL A 160 -4.82 23.88 8.37
N PHE A 161 -5.83 24.22 7.57
CA PHE A 161 -5.70 24.66 6.19
C PHE A 161 -6.20 26.10 6.05
N GLY A 162 -5.43 26.93 5.33
CA GLY A 162 -5.76 28.35 5.12
C GLY A 162 -6.75 28.58 3.96
N PRO A 163 -7.22 29.84 3.81
CA PRO A 163 -8.01 30.25 2.65
C PRO A 163 -7.24 30.08 1.34
N GLU A 164 -7.98 29.85 0.25
CA GLU A 164 -7.45 29.65 -1.10
C GLU A 164 -6.59 30.84 -1.60
N ARG A 165 -6.80 32.02 -1.03
CA ARG A 165 -6.05 33.24 -1.32
C ARG A 165 -5.20 33.62 -0.12
N GLY A 166 -3.87 33.59 -0.28
CA GLY A 166 -2.90 34.01 0.74
C GLY A 166 -2.57 32.96 1.81
N GLY A 167 -3.42 31.95 2.04
CA GLY A 167 -3.19 30.93 3.07
C GLY A 167 -3.34 31.46 4.49
N LEU A 168 -2.77 30.74 5.47
CA LEU A 168 -2.81 31.12 6.88
C LEU A 168 -1.97 32.37 7.13
N SER A 169 -2.49 33.31 7.92
CA SER A 169 -1.76 34.50 8.34
C SER A 169 -0.63 34.15 9.31
N ALA A 170 0.36 35.03 9.43
CA ALA A 170 1.48 34.83 10.36
C ALA A 170 1.04 34.71 11.84
N ALA A 171 -0.14 35.20 12.22
CA ALA A 171 -0.70 34.97 13.56
C ALA A 171 -1.20 33.52 13.72
N GLU A 172 -1.93 33.01 12.73
CA GLU A 172 -2.50 31.66 12.72
C GLU A 172 -1.45 30.56 12.52
N LEU A 173 -0.37 30.88 11.82
CA LEU A 173 0.82 30.03 11.79
C LEU A 173 1.42 29.92 13.21
N ARG A 174 1.52 31.02 13.96
CA ARG A 174 2.10 31.03 15.32
C ARG A 174 1.27 30.31 16.38
N SER A 175 -0.06 30.27 16.25
CA SER A 175 -0.91 29.45 17.16
C SER A 175 -0.76 27.95 16.93
N CYS A 176 -0.25 27.52 15.76
CA CYS A 176 -0.01 26.11 15.45
C CYS A 176 1.42 25.69 15.80
N GLN A 177 1.62 24.49 16.36
CA GLN A 177 2.92 24.05 16.87
C GLN A 177 3.86 23.53 15.76
N ILE A 178 3.31 22.93 14.70
CA ILE A 178 4.08 22.41 13.56
C ILE A 178 3.65 23.12 12.26
N LEU A 179 4.63 23.41 11.40
CA LEU A 179 4.41 23.77 10.00
C LEU A 179 4.64 22.54 9.12
N LEU A 180 3.64 22.18 8.33
CA LEU A 180 3.67 21.09 7.35
C LEU A 180 3.68 21.67 5.94
N THR A 181 4.66 21.25 5.12
CA THR A 181 4.68 21.50 3.68
C THR A 181 4.53 20.20 2.91
N VAL A 182 3.75 20.21 1.84
CA VAL A 182 3.65 19.09 0.90
C VAL A 182 4.74 19.25 -0.17
N PRO A 183 5.59 18.24 -0.42
CA PRO A 183 6.55 18.27 -1.52
C PRO A 183 5.83 18.50 -2.86
N THR A 184 6.22 19.57 -3.56
CA THR A 184 5.58 20.08 -4.78
C THR A 184 6.65 20.70 -5.69
N ALA A 185 6.30 20.96 -6.96
CA ALA A 185 7.20 21.63 -7.91
C ALA A 185 7.57 23.04 -7.39
N PRO A 186 8.87 23.41 -7.23
CA PRO A 186 9.29 24.70 -6.67
C PRO A 186 8.70 25.93 -7.38
N GLU A 187 8.44 25.80 -8.67
CA GLU A 187 7.90 26.83 -9.56
C GLU A 187 6.42 27.11 -9.22
N PHE A 188 5.67 26.05 -8.87
CA PHE A 188 4.23 26.10 -8.60
C PHE A 188 3.82 25.24 -7.36
N PRO A 189 4.24 25.64 -6.15
CA PRO A 189 4.03 24.86 -4.92
C PRO A 189 2.65 25.09 -4.26
N VAL A 190 1.68 25.66 -4.99
CA VAL A 190 0.38 26.06 -4.45
C VAL A 190 -0.71 25.10 -4.94
N LEU A 191 -1.20 24.25 -4.03
CA LEU A 191 -2.30 23.32 -4.27
C LEU A 191 -3.67 24.01 -4.06
N ASN A 192 -4.71 23.51 -4.72
CA ASN A 192 -6.09 23.82 -4.34
C ASN A 192 -6.38 23.31 -2.91
N LEU A 193 -7.24 23.99 -2.16
CA LEU A 193 -7.58 23.65 -0.76
C LEU A 193 -8.00 22.17 -0.58
N ALA A 194 -8.89 21.66 -1.42
CA ALA A 194 -9.34 20.27 -1.32
C ALA A 194 -8.27 19.26 -1.77
N GLN A 195 -7.39 19.64 -2.71
CA GLN A 195 -6.22 18.84 -3.08
C GLN A 195 -5.21 18.77 -1.92
N ALA A 196 -4.95 19.89 -1.24
CA ALA A 196 -4.08 19.93 -0.08
C ALA A 196 -4.62 19.03 1.05
N VAL A 197 -5.92 19.12 1.36
CA VAL A 197 -6.59 18.24 2.33
C VAL A 197 -6.44 16.76 1.92
N ALA A 198 -6.73 16.43 0.66
CA ALA A 198 -6.64 15.05 0.17
C ALA A 198 -5.21 14.48 0.23
N VAL A 199 -4.19 15.25 -0.19
CA VAL A 199 -2.79 14.79 -0.20
C VAL A 199 -2.23 14.68 1.22
N VAL A 200 -2.50 15.64 2.11
CA VAL A 200 -2.06 15.58 3.51
C VAL A 200 -2.68 14.37 4.22
N LEU A 201 -3.98 14.13 4.05
CA LEU A 201 -4.62 12.95 4.63
C LEU A 201 -4.11 11.63 4.02
N ALA A 202 -3.87 11.57 2.70
CA ALA A 202 -3.32 10.38 2.06
C ALA A 202 -1.91 10.00 2.54
N LEU A 203 -1.11 10.98 2.98
CA LEU A 203 0.27 10.77 3.44
C LEU A 203 0.39 10.58 4.96
N LEU A 204 -0.59 11.05 5.75
CA LEU A 204 -0.61 10.92 7.21
C LEU A 204 -1.46 9.74 7.71
N THR A 205 -2.57 9.40 7.04
CA THR A 205 -3.37 8.22 7.40
C THR A 205 -2.56 6.94 7.10
N PRO A 206 -2.35 6.04 8.07
CA PRO A 206 -1.59 4.82 7.82
C PRO A 206 -2.31 3.94 6.81
N ARG A 207 -1.62 3.61 5.71
CA ARG A 207 -2.09 2.59 4.77
C ARG A 207 -2.20 1.25 5.52
N PRO A 208 -3.31 0.50 5.39
CA PRO A 208 -3.36 -0.85 5.96
C PRO A 208 -2.21 -1.67 5.38
N ALA A 209 -1.50 -2.39 6.25
CA ALA A 209 -0.47 -3.34 5.83
C ALA A 209 -1.08 -4.36 4.85
N PRO A 210 -0.30 -4.88 3.87
CA PRO A 210 -0.74 -6.03 3.11
C PRO A 210 -1.11 -7.16 4.09
N ALA A 211 -2.19 -7.89 3.80
CA ALA A 211 -2.67 -8.95 4.67
C ALA A 211 -1.54 -9.95 4.97
N PRO A 212 -1.41 -10.44 6.22
CA PRO A 212 -0.33 -11.36 6.58
C PRO A 212 -0.36 -12.62 5.70
N PRO A 213 0.81 -13.22 5.40
CA PRO A 213 0.89 -14.39 4.55
C PRO A 213 0.05 -15.55 5.13
N ARG A 214 -0.69 -16.24 4.26
CA ARG A 214 -1.66 -17.29 4.65
C ARG A 214 -1.01 -18.54 5.26
N SER A 215 0.30 -18.69 5.07
CA SER A 215 1.16 -19.74 5.59
C SER A 215 2.56 -19.15 5.77
N PRO A 216 3.41 -19.68 6.67
CA PRO A 216 4.84 -19.36 6.67
C PRO A 216 5.51 -19.56 5.29
N LEU A 217 5.00 -20.51 4.48
CA LEU A 217 5.49 -20.76 3.11
C LEU A 217 5.06 -19.70 2.08
N ASP A 218 4.10 -18.83 2.42
CA ASP A 218 3.67 -17.66 1.62
C ASP A 218 4.42 -16.38 2.03
N ALA A 219 5.33 -16.45 3.01
CA ALA A 219 6.22 -15.34 3.35
C ALA A 219 7.43 -15.30 2.39
N PRO A 220 8.07 -14.13 2.19
CA PRO A 220 9.36 -14.03 1.51
C PRO A 220 10.38 -14.98 2.14
N ALA A 221 11.10 -15.71 1.29
CA ALA A 221 12.11 -16.67 1.74
C ALA A 221 13.30 -15.98 2.43
N SER A 222 13.96 -16.70 3.33
CA SER A 222 15.23 -16.27 3.90
C SER A 222 16.35 -16.21 2.86
N ALA A 223 17.38 -15.41 3.13
CA ALA A 223 18.57 -15.34 2.29
C ALA A 223 19.31 -16.69 2.17
N ALA A 224 19.18 -17.57 3.17
CA ALA A 224 19.72 -18.93 3.15
C ALA A 224 18.96 -19.81 2.15
N GLU A 225 17.63 -19.89 2.26
CA GLU A 225 16.80 -20.65 1.31
C GLU A 225 16.99 -20.16 -0.14
N PHE A 226 17.13 -18.85 -0.34
CA PHE A 226 17.43 -18.26 -1.64
C PHE A 226 18.80 -18.69 -2.18
N GLY A 227 19.82 -18.71 -1.32
CA GLY A 227 21.16 -19.20 -1.65
C GLY A 227 21.17 -20.69 -2.02
N ASP A 228 20.51 -21.53 -1.22
CA ASP A 228 20.40 -22.97 -1.45
C ASP A 228 19.66 -23.28 -2.76
N ALA A 229 18.52 -22.63 -2.99
CA ALA A 229 17.72 -22.82 -4.20
C ALA A 229 18.44 -22.36 -5.46
N LEU A 230 19.17 -21.23 -5.39
CA LEU A 230 19.99 -20.76 -6.49
C LEU A 230 21.17 -21.69 -6.77
N SER A 231 21.86 -22.18 -5.74
CA SER A 231 23.01 -23.08 -5.89
C SER A 231 22.61 -24.43 -6.53
N HIS A 232 21.50 -25.00 -6.08
CA HIS A 232 20.91 -26.22 -6.66
C HIS A 232 20.50 -26.01 -8.13
N LEU A 233 19.88 -24.86 -8.45
CA LEU A 233 19.54 -24.51 -9.83
C LEU A 233 20.78 -24.33 -10.71
N THR A 234 21.82 -23.66 -10.21
CA THR A 234 23.09 -23.47 -10.93
C THR A 234 23.79 -24.80 -11.21
N ALA A 235 23.80 -25.74 -10.25
CA ALA A 235 24.34 -27.08 -10.47
C ALA A 235 23.57 -27.83 -11.58
N ALA A 236 22.24 -27.89 -11.52
CA ALA A 236 21.43 -28.57 -12.53
C ALA A 236 21.52 -27.93 -13.93
N LEU A 237 21.72 -26.60 -14.02
CA LEU A 237 21.95 -25.90 -15.28
C LEU A 237 23.38 -26.10 -15.83
N LEU A 238 24.37 -26.44 -14.99
CA LEU A 238 25.69 -26.89 -15.42
C LEU A 238 25.64 -28.34 -15.93
N GLU A 239 24.99 -29.24 -15.20
CA GLU A 239 24.84 -30.66 -15.60
C GLU A 239 24.10 -30.83 -16.93
N THR A 240 23.11 -29.98 -17.21
CA THR A 240 22.39 -29.95 -18.50
C THR A 240 23.14 -29.24 -19.63
N GLY A 241 24.32 -28.65 -19.35
CA GLY A 241 25.10 -27.89 -20.34
C GLY A 241 24.50 -26.54 -20.75
N PHE A 242 23.52 -26.02 -20.00
CA PHE A 242 22.92 -24.71 -20.26
C PHE A 242 23.81 -23.56 -19.77
N LEU A 243 24.53 -23.75 -18.66
CA LEU A 243 25.60 -22.87 -18.21
C LEU A 243 26.95 -23.39 -18.72
N ASP A 244 27.78 -22.47 -19.21
CA ASP A 244 29.17 -22.72 -19.56
C ASP A 244 30.01 -22.92 -18.29
N PRO A 245 30.67 -24.08 -18.08
CA PRO A 245 31.50 -24.32 -16.91
C PRO A 245 32.72 -23.38 -16.79
N GLN A 246 33.18 -22.79 -17.89
CA GLN A 246 34.28 -21.80 -17.89
C GLN A 246 33.80 -20.39 -17.51
N ASN A 247 32.50 -20.09 -17.66
CA ASN A 247 31.93 -18.78 -17.33
C ASN A 247 30.45 -18.85 -16.90
N PRO A 248 30.14 -19.53 -15.77
CA PRO A 248 28.76 -19.75 -15.34
C PRO A 248 28.08 -18.44 -14.93
N GLU A 249 28.81 -17.49 -14.35
CA GLU A 249 28.28 -16.22 -13.85
C GLU A 249 27.74 -15.29 -14.95
N ARG A 250 28.20 -15.43 -16.21
CA ARG A 250 27.69 -14.63 -17.34
C ARG A 250 26.17 -14.74 -17.50
N VAL A 251 25.61 -15.92 -17.24
CA VAL A 251 24.16 -16.21 -17.32
C VAL A 251 23.58 -16.49 -15.93
N GLY A 252 24.28 -17.25 -15.08
CA GLY A 252 23.89 -17.52 -13.69
C GLY A 252 23.69 -16.24 -12.87
N GLY A 253 24.57 -15.26 -13.01
CA GLY A 253 24.42 -13.94 -12.39
C GLY A 253 23.22 -13.14 -12.90
N GLN A 254 22.77 -13.37 -14.15
CA GLN A 254 21.54 -12.78 -14.67
C GLN A 254 20.30 -13.45 -14.07
N ILE A 255 20.30 -14.78 -13.98
CA ILE A 255 19.25 -15.57 -13.31
C ILE A 255 19.15 -15.16 -11.82
N ARG A 256 20.28 -15.02 -11.12
CA ARG A 256 20.33 -14.51 -9.74
C ARG A 256 19.67 -13.13 -9.61
N ARG A 257 19.97 -12.19 -10.51
CA ARG A 257 19.37 -10.84 -10.51
C ARG A 257 17.87 -10.85 -10.85
N LEU A 258 17.44 -11.74 -11.74
CA LEU A 258 16.02 -11.95 -12.07
C LEU A 258 15.24 -12.47 -10.84
N LEU A 259 15.74 -13.53 -10.20
CA LEU A 259 15.11 -14.15 -9.03
C LEU A 259 15.14 -13.22 -7.80
N ALA A 260 16.26 -12.53 -7.54
CA ALA A 260 16.36 -11.62 -6.40
C ALA A 260 15.37 -10.44 -6.50
N ARG A 261 15.10 -9.94 -7.71
CA ARG A 261 14.11 -8.88 -7.96
C ARG A 261 12.67 -9.33 -7.71
N ALA A 262 12.38 -10.64 -7.79
CA ALA A 262 11.04 -11.17 -7.57
C ALA A 262 10.66 -11.26 -6.08
N VAL A 263 11.64 -11.23 -5.16
CA VAL A 263 11.45 -11.44 -3.71
C VAL A 263 10.63 -12.72 -3.42
N PRO A 264 11.09 -13.89 -3.90
CA PRO A 264 10.29 -15.12 -3.93
C PRO A 264 9.99 -15.65 -2.53
N THR A 265 8.84 -16.31 -2.41
CA THR A 265 8.41 -17.03 -1.20
C THR A 265 9.11 -18.37 -1.04
N SER A 266 9.12 -18.92 0.18
CA SER A 266 9.66 -20.27 0.43
C SER A 266 8.96 -21.35 -0.40
N ARG A 267 7.67 -21.19 -0.75
CA ARG A 267 6.97 -22.10 -1.68
C ARG A 267 7.51 -22.00 -3.10
N GLU A 268 7.75 -20.79 -3.62
CA GLU A 268 8.29 -20.59 -4.96
C GLU A 268 9.73 -21.11 -5.08
N LEU A 269 10.55 -20.93 -4.03
CA LEU A 269 11.87 -21.56 -3.97
C LEU A 269 11.79 -23.09 -3.90
N ALA A 270 10.82 -23.66 -3.17
CA ALA A 270 10.61 -25.11 -3.17
C ALA A 270 10.25 -25.64 -4.57
N ILE A 271 9.45 -24.89 -5.34
CA ILE A 271 9.14 -25.22 -6.75
C ILE A 271 10.40 -25.12 -7.62
N LEU A 272 11.22 -24.07 -7.47
CA LEU A 272 12.47 -23.91 -8.22
C LEU A 272 13.48 -25.04 -7.91
N ARG A 273 13.59 -25.49 -6.65
CA ARG A 273 14.39 -26.68 -6.30
C ARG A 273 13.83 -27.95 -6.93
N GLY A 274 12.51 -28.11 -7.00
CA GLY A 274 11.85 -29.23 -7.68
C GLY A 274 12.17 -29.26 -9.18
N ILE A 275 12.18 -28.10 -9.84
CA ILE A 275 12.61 -27.94 -11.24
C ILE A 275 14.08 -28.31 -11.39
N ALA A 276 14.97 -27.81 -10.51
CA ALA A 276 16.40 -28.14 -10.52
C ALA A 276 16.65 -29.65 -10.38
N SER A 277 15.99 -30.32 -9.42
CA SER A 277 16.07 -31.78 -9.25
C SER A 277 15.54 -32.55 -10.46
N HIS A 278 14.51 -32.05 -11.16
CA HIS A 278 14.03 -32.68 -12.39
C HIS A 278 15.03 -32.52 -13.55
N LEU A 279 15.65 -31.35 -13.69
CA LEU A 279 16.71 -31.09 -14.68
C LEU A 279 17.94 -31.98 -14.44
N ALA A 280 18.42 -32.08 -13.19
CA ALA A 280 19.52 -32.98 -12.81
C ALA A 280 19.19 -34.46 -13.08
N TYR A 281 17.96 -34.90 -12.76
CA TYR A 281 17.49 -36.25 -13.06
C TYR A 281 17.42 -36.56 -14.56
N LEU A 282 17.13 -35.57 -15.41
CA LEU A 282 17.17 -35.71 -16.87
C LEU A 282 18.62 -35.70 -17.40
N ALA A 283 19.52 -34.87 -16.85
CA ALA A 283 20.94 -34.88 -17.20
C ALA A 283 21.61 -36.23 -16.84
N GLY A 284 21.31 -36.76 -15.66
CA GLY A 284 21.73 -38.09 -15.22
C GLY A 284 21.07 -39.27 -15.98
N LYS A 285 20.12 -39.00 -16.89
CA LYS A 285 19.47 -39.99 -17.76
C LYS A 285 19.75 -39.71 -19.24
N SER A 286 20.95 -40.06 -19.69
CA SER A 286 21.38 -40.01 -21.10
C SER A 286 20.26 -40.48 -22.06
N PRO A 287 19.68 -39.60 -22.91
CA PRO A 287 18.48 -39.91 -23.68
C PRO A 287 18.82 -40.76 -24.91
N ARG A 288 18.96 -42.08 -24.71
CA ARG A 288 19.03 -43.08 -25.78
C ARG A 288 17.86 -44.08 -25.78
N GLN A 289 16.68 -43.65 -25.33
CA GLN A 289 15.42 -44.40 -25.51
C GLN A 289 14.14 -43.55 -25.38
N VAL A 290 14.04 -42.43 -26.13
CA VAL A 290 12.76 -41.71 -26.36
C VAL A 290 12.53 -41.44 -27.85
N VAL A 291 12.65 -42.49 -28.66
CA VAL A 291 12.09 -42.55 -30.03
C VAL A 291 11.39 -43.91 -30.14
N GLY A 292 10.07 -43.90 -30.32
CA GLY A 292 9.23 -45.11 -30.27
C GLY A 292 7.80 -44.81 -29.84
N GLY A 293 7.12 -43.89 -30.55
CA GLY A 293 5.84 -43.32 -30.12
C GLY A 293 4.88 -42.88 -31.23
N ALA A 294 5.06 -43.35 -32.48
CA ALA A 294 4.11 -43.17 -33.58
C ALA A 294 4.15 -44.39 -34.53
N ALA A 295 3.02 -44.70 -35.17
CA ALA A 295 2.82 -45.86 -36.05
C ALA A 295 3.59 -45.72 -37.39
N SER A 296 3.85 -46.75 -38.19
CA SER A 296 2.88 -47.69 -38.79
C SER A 296 3.50 -49.00 -39.34
N PRO A 297 2.70 -50.00 -39.81
CA PRO A 297 3.08 -51.41 -39.73
C PRO A 297 3.45 -52.10 -41.05
N LYS A 298 4.11 -53.28 -40.95
CA LYS A 298 3.61 -54.56 -41.52
C LYS A 298 4.36 -55.80 -41.00
N SER A 299 3.79 -56.97 -41.31
CA SER A 299 4.25 -58.33 -40.99
C SER A 299 5.63 -58.65 -41.62
N SER A 300 6.40 -59.68 -41.19
CA SER A 300 5.93 -61.04 -40.92
C SER A 300 6.95 -61.99 -40.25
N ALA A 301 6.41 -63.10 -39.72
CA ALA A 301 6.95 -64.47 -39.70
C ALA A 301 8.30 -64.86 -39.02
N ARG A 302 8.19 -65.83 -38.09
CA ARG A 302 9.21 -66.82 -37.62
C ARG A 302 10.41 -66.27 -36.82
N GLY A 303 10.91 -66.95 -35.77
CA GLY A 303 10.41 -68.18 -35.13
C GLY A 303 11.27 -68.66 -33.94
N SER A 304 10.80 -69.72 -33.25
CA SER A 304 11.55 -70.63 -32.36
C SER A 304 12.51 -70.06 -31.26
N ARG A 305 12.00 -69.98 -30.01
CA ARG A 305 12.28 -70.88 -28.85
C ARG A 305 13.64 -71.68 -28.82
N PRO A 306 14.11 -72.17 -27.63
CA PRO A 306 14.01 -71.63 -26.24
C PRO A 306 15.25 -71.95 -25.31
N VAL A 307 15.15 -71.65 -24.00
CA VAL A 307 16.03 -72.09 -22.84
C VAL A 307 17.52 -71.68 -22.92
N THR A 308 18.38 -71.68 -21.88
CA THR A 308 18.45 -72.18 -20.47
C THR A 308 19.19 -71.15 -19.55
N ARG A 309 19.40 -71.30 -18.21
CA ARG A 309 18.58 -71.78 -17.05
C ARG A 309 19.44 -71.86 -15.76
N ARG A 310 19.22 -70.96 -14.76
CA ARG A 310 19.75 -71.02 -13.34
C ARG A 310 21.30 -70.78 -13.17
N LYS A 311 21.90 -70.55 -11.98
CA LYS A 311 21.45 -70.32 -10.56
C LYS A 311 22.55 -69.59 -9.74
N ARG A 312 22.15 -68.94 -8.61
CA ARG A 312 22.85 -68.67 -7.30
C ARG A 312 24.37 -68.38 -7.27
N ALA A 313 24.92 -67.34 -6.63
CA ALA A 313 24.65 -66.62 -5.35
C ALA A 313 25.23 -67.27 -4.07
N ALA A 314 26.17 -66.56 -3.41
CA ALA A 314 26.54 -66.65 -1.99
C ALA A 314 27.27 -65.36 -1.51
N SER A 315 27.11 -65.05 -0.22
CA SER A 315 27.83 -64.05 0.61
C SER A 315 27.98 -64.69 2.02
N PRO A 316 28.40 -64.04 3.13
CA PRO A 316 29.08 -62.75 3.36
C PRO A 316 30.29 -62.86 4.35
N SER A 317 30.88 -61.74 4.82
CA SER A 317 31.48 -61.57 6.17
C SER A 317 32.02 -60.14 6.41
N ALA A 318 32.16 -59.72 7.69
CA ALA A 318 32.68 -58.41 8.16
C ALA A 318 32.96 -58.44 9.70
N PRO A 319 33.42 -57.33 10.35
CA PRO A 319 34.79 -56.81 10.42
C PRO A 319 35.53 -57.31 11.70
N PRO A 320 35.76 -56.63 12.88
CA PRO A 320 35.68 -55.22 13.35
C PRO A 320 36.99 -54.69 14.03
N ALA A 321 36.91 -53.55 14.76
CA ALA A 321 37.83 -53.06 15.85
C ALA A 321 39.27 -52.58 15.49
N ALA A 322 39.96 -51.68 16.23
CA ALA A 322 39.53 -50.63 17.20
C ALA A 322 40.65 -49.58 17.54
N SER A 323 40.21 -48.36 17.92
CA SER A 323 40.71 -47.43 19.00
C SER A 323 42.16 -46.88 19.12
N SER A 324 42.22 -45.64 19.68
CA SER A 324 43.34 -44.97 20.39
C SER A 324 44.52 -44.41 19.55
N SER A 325 45.36 -43.44 20.01
CA SER A 325 45.18 -42.27 20.91
C SER A 325 46.42 -41.34 20.87
N SER A 326 46.30 -40.10 21.41
CA SER A 326 47.38 -39.08 21.56
C SER A 326 47.89 -38.43 20.24
N ASN A 327 48.64 -37.32 20.22
CA ASN A 327 49.24 -36.55 21.33
C ASN A 327 49.27 -35.01 21.09
N ARG A 328 49.58 -34.29 22.18
CA ARG A 328 49.82 -32.85 22.35
C ARG A 328 50.98 -32.30 21.51
N SER A 329 50.84 -31.04 21.03
CA SER A 329 51.97 -30.10 20.99
C SER A 329 51.49 -28.64 21.10
N THR A 330 52.33 -27.76 21.63
CA THR A 330 52.09 -26.32 21.83
C THR A 330 53.25 -25.52 21.25
N ARG A 331 52.96 -24.44 20.51
CA ARG A 331 53.80 -23.25 20.37
C ARG A 331 52.99 -22.07 19.85
#